data_AF-A0A7S2MJJ3-F1
#
_entry.id   AF-A0A7S2MJJ3-F1
#
_cell.length_a   1.000
_cell.length_b   1.000
_cell.length_c   1.000
_cell.angle_alpha   90.00
_cell.angle_beta   90.00
_cell.angle_gamma   90.00
#
_symmetry.space_group_name_H-M   'P 1'
#
loop_
_entity.id
_entity.type
_entity.pdbx_description
1 polymer ?
#
loop_
_entity_poly.entity_id
_entity_poly.type
_entity_poly.pdbx_seq_one_letter_code
_entity_poly.pdbx_strand_id
1 'polypeptide(L)'
;RTNLGQDIGLAALARRVAPALPIHASTQMSITDGYGARFAADQLGAETIVVGRELSVRDIETVVEALRQPSGSGETDVRVEAFVHGALCVSYSGQCLSSEAWGGRSANRGQCAQACRMPYGF
;
A
#
# COMPACT_ATOMS: atom_id res chain seq x y z
N ARG A 1 6.40 12.13 -5.57
CA ARG A 1 5.96 11.08 -4.62
C ARG A 1 6.14 9.75 -5.33
N THR A 2 6.97 8.86 -4.80
CA THR A 2 7.15 7.52 -5.40
C THR A 2 6.30 6.53 -4.64
N ASN A 3 5.32 5.96 -5.32
CA ASN A 3 4.52 4.87 -4.78
C ASN A 3 5.29 3.56 -4.98
N LEU A 4 5.71 2.97 -3.86
CA LEU A 4 6.34 1.67 -3.86
C LEU A 4 5.26 0.59 -3.94
N GLY A 5 5.33 -0.22 -4.99
CA GLY A 5 4.59 -1.48 -5.10
C GLY A 5 5.28 -2.59 -4.31
N GLN A 6 5.18 -3.83 -4.79
CA GLN A 6 5.75 -5.00 -4.09
C GLN A 6 7.27 -5.17 -4.22
N ASP A 7 7.96 -4.31 -4.97
CA ASP A 7 9.39 -4.46 -5.23
C ASP A 7 10.25 -3.78 -4.14
N ILE A 8 10.71 -4.58 -3.19
CA ILE A 8 11.64 -4.17 -2.13
C ILE A 8 13.03 -3.80 -2.66
N GLY A 9 13.44 -4.40 -3.79
CA GLY A 9 14.73 -4.11 -4.42
C GLY A 9 14.75 -2.72 -5.04
N LEU A 10 13.64 -2.32 -5.66
CA LEU A 10 13.43 -0.97 -6.15
C LEU A 10 13.48 0.05 -5.01
N ALA A 11 12.92 -0.26 -3.84
CA ALA A 11 12.97 0.61 -2.67
C ALA A 11 14.42 0.84 -2.21
N ALA A 12 15.18 -0.25 -2.06
CA ALA A 12 16.58 -0.22 -1.65
C ALA A 12 17.44 0.54 -2.68
N LEU A 13 17.20 0.33 -3.97
CA LEU A 13 17.88 1.07 -5.02
C LEU A 13 17.54 2.57 -4.95
N ALA A 14 16.26 2.92 -4.80
CA ALA A 14 15.80 4.30 -4.66
C ALA A 14 16.47 4.99 -3.47
N ARG A 15 16.65 4.32 -2.32
CA ARG A 15 17.37 4.90 -1.18
C ARG A 15 18.84 5.20 -1.48
N ARG A 16 19.49 4.36 -2.29
CA ARG A 16 20.89 4.58 -2.69
C ARG A 16 21.06 5.69 -3.72
N VAL A 17 20.18 5.74 -4.74
CA VAL A 17 20.35 6.66 -5.88
C VAL A 17 19.65 8.00 -5.70
N ALA A 18 18.59 8.05 -4.89
CA ALA A 18 17.78 9.23 -4.66
C ALA A 18 17.26 9.26 -3.21
N PRO A 19 18.16 9.44 -2.22
CA PRO A 19 17.81 9.35 -0.79
C PRO A 19 16.73 10.34 -0.35
N ALA A 20 16.64 11.50 -0.99
CA ALA A 20 15.64 12.53 -0.69
C ALA A 20 14.27 12.26 -1.33
N LEU A 21 14.10 11.20 -2.13
CA LEU A 21 12.84 10.90 -2.80
C LEU A 21 11.85 10.26 -1.82
N PRO A 22 10.68 10.85 -1.53
CA PRO A 22 9.75 10.26 -0.56
C PRO A 22 9.22 8.90 -1.01
N ILE A 23 9.25 7.92 -0.11
CA ILE A 23 8.66 6.57 -0.32
C ILE A 23 7.29 6.50 0.33
N HIS A 24 6.33 6.07 -0.49
CA HIS A 24 4.98 5.77 -0.07
C HIS A 24 4.74 4.27 -0.27
N ALA A 25 4.53 3.53 0.81
CA ALA A 25 4.12 2.13 0.74
C ALA A 25 2.66 2.05 0.27
N SER A 26 2.44 1.54 -0.94
CA SER A 26 1.11 1.39 -1.52
C SER A 26 0.35 0.22 -0.89
N THR A 27 -0.99 0.21 -1.01
CA THR A 27 -1.81 -0.95 -0.67
C THR A 27 -1.36 -2.22 -1.40
N GLN A 28 -0.67 -2.09 -2.54
CA GLN A 28 -0.06 -3.22 -3.24
C GLN A 28 0.95 -3.99 -2.39
N MET A 29 1.55 -3.37 -1.36
CA MET A 29 2.47 -4.05 -0.44
C MET A 29 1.77 -4.95 0.56
N SER A 30 0.43 -4.95 0.62
CA SER A 30 -0.37 -5.80 1.52
C SER A 30 0.03 -5.65 2.99
N ILE A 31 0.32 -4.42 3.45
CA ILE A 31 0.61 -4.15 4.86
C ILE A 31 -0.71 -4.14 5.63
N THR A 32 -0.87 -5.14 6.50
CA THR A 32 -2.11 -5.37 7.26
C THR A 32 -1.91 -5.34 8.77
N ASP A 33 -0.67 -5.26 9.25
CA ASP A 33 -0.33 -5.30 10.66
C ASP A 33 0.87 -4.39 11.00
N GLY A 34 1.14 -4.26 12.30
CA GLY A 34 2.24 -3.44 12.80
C GLY A 34 3.62 -3.94 12.37
N TYR A 35 3.80 -5.24 12.14
CA TYR A 35 5.10 -5.78 11.71
C TYR A 35 5.44 -5.33 10.28
N GLY A 36 4.50 -5.48 9.36
CA GLY A 36 4.65 -4.99 7.98
C GLY A 36 4.83 -3.48 7.94
N ALA A 37 4.15 -2.75 8.83
CA ALA A 37 4.31 -1.31 8.92
C ALA A 37 5.70 -0.90 9.41
N ARG A 38 6.24 -1.57 10.45
CA ARG A 38 7.62 -1.37 10.90
C ARG A 38 8.62 -1.72 9.82
N PHE A 39 8.42 -2.83 9.11
CA PHE A 39 9.30 -3.21 8.01
C PHE A 39 9.35 -2.12 6.94
N ALA A 40 8.20 -1.59 6.52
CA ALA A 40 8.15 -0.52 5.53
C ALA A 40 8.81 0.77 6.04
N ALA A 41 8.57 1.15 7.29
CA ALA A 41 9.16 2.32 7.90
C ALA A 41 10.69 2.19 8.03
N ASP A 42 11.16 1.13 8.68
CA ASP A 42 12.55 1.01 9.14
C ASP A 42 13.49 0.49 8.06
N GLN A 43 13.05 -0.48 7.27
CA GLN A 43 13.91 -1.14 6.28
C GLN A 43 13.83 -0.45 4.92
N LEU A 44 12.66 0.11 4.58
CA LEU A 44 12.44 0.73 3.28
C LEU A 44 12.43 2.27 3.35
N GLY A 45 12.34 2.87 4.54
CA GLY A 45 12.26 4.32 4.69
C GLY A 45 10.95 4.91 4.20
N ALA A 46 9.84 4.17 4.37
CA ALA A 46 8.52 4.67 3.99
C ALA A 46 8.05 5.79 4.92
N GLU A 47 7.70 6.93 4.34
CA GLU A 47 7.15 8.10 5.04
C GLU A 47 5.61 8.06 5.09
N THR A 48 5.01 7.24 4.24
CA THR A 48 3.56 7.06 4.19
C THR A 48 3.23 5.61 3.92
N ILE A 49 2.25 5.07 4.64
CA ILE A 49 1.72 3.73 4.46
C ILE A 49 0.24 3.83 4.14
N VAL A 50 -0.15 3.34 2.97
CA VAL A 50 -1.54 3.29 2.55
C VAL A 50 -2.09 1.90 2.85
N VAL A 51 -2.98 1.80 3.85
CA VAL A 51 -3.54 0.51 4.29
C VAL A 51 -4.71 0.06 3.42
N GLY A 52 -4.93 -1.26 3.40
CA GLY A 52 -6.05 -1.88 2.69
C GLY A 52 -7.41 -1.49 3.28
N ARG A 53 -8.43 -1.42 2.40
CA ARG A 53 -9.83 -1.10 2.77
C ARG A 53 -10.50 -2.18 3.62
N GLU A 54 -9.92 -3.38 3.59
CA GLU A 54 -10.33 -4.55 4.36
C GLU A 54 -9.93 -4.49 5.84
N LEU A 55 -9.04 -3.58 6.24
CA LEU A 55 -8.69 -3.41 7.65
C LEU A 55 -9.83 -2.73 8.40
N SER A 56 -10.12 -3.22 9.60
CA SER A 56 -11.00 -2.51 10.53
C SER A 56 -10.27 -1.32 11.16
N VAL A 57 -11.03 -0.39 11.74
CA VAL A 57 -10.44 0.74 12.49
C VAL A 57 -9.50 0.25 13.60
N ARG A 58 -9.82 -0.88 14.26
CA ARG A 58 -8.96 -1.49 15.30
C ARG A 58 -7.64 -2.02 14.74
N ASP A 59 -7.66 -2.59 13.54
CA ASP A 59 -6.44 -3.06 12.88
C ASP A 59 -5.54 -1.86 12.51
N ILE A 60 -6.16 -0.78 12.01
CA ILE A 60 -5.46 0.47 11.70
C ILE A 60 -4.86 1.10 12.97
N GLU A 61 -5.59 1.11 14.09
CA GLU A 61 -5.07 1.57 15.38
C GLU A 61 -3.83 0.77 15.81
N THR A 62 -3.85 -0.55 15.63
CA THR A 62 -2.71 -1.42 15.94
C THR A 62 -1.49 -1.09 15.08
N VAL A 63 -1.70 -0.82 13.79
CA VAL A 63 -0.65 -0.37 12.86
C VAL A 63 -0.05 0.96 13.33
N VAL A 64 -0.90 1.94 13.64
CA VAL A 64 -0.46 3.27 14.10
C VAL A 64 0.31 3.17 15.41
N GLU A 65 -0.16 2.37 16.36
CA GLU A 65 0.51 2.18 17.64
C GLU A 65 1.90 1.55 17.48
N ALA A 66 2.03 0.54 16.61
CA ALA A 66 3.34 -0.05 16.30
C ALA A 66 4.33 0.99 15.74
N LEU A 67 3.87 1.92 14.90
CA LEU A 67 4.72 2.97 14.31
C LEU A 67 5.14 4.03 15.35
N ARG A 68 4.35 4.26 16.40
CA ARG A 68 4.68 5.18 17.50
C ARG A 68 5.74 4.65 18.44
N GLN A 69 5.91 3.34 18.52
CA GLN A 69 6.92 2.75 19.38
C GLN A 69 8.32 3.09 18.86
N PRO A 70 9.27 3.41 19.76
CA PRO A 70 10.66 3.63 19.37
C PRO A 70 11.23 2.40 18.68
N SER A 71 11.97 2.61 17.61
CA SER A 71 12.79 1.57 16.97
C SER A 71 14.26 1.92 17.06
N GLY A 72 15.12 0.96 16.69
CA GLY A 72 16.55 1.18 16.57
C GLY A 72 16.96 2.24 15.53
N SER A 73 16.02 2.71 14.71
CA SER A 73 16.19 3.77 13.70
C SER A 73 15.80 5.18 14.21
N GLY A 74 15.26 5.31 15.43
CA GLY A 74 14.82 6.59 16.01
C GLY A 74 13.30 6.79 15.95
N GLU A 75 12.84 8.02 16.20
CA GLU A 75 11.43 8.38 15.97
C GLU A 75 11.16 8.52 14.47
N THR A 76 10.20 7.75 13.95
CA THR A 76 9.81 7.78 12.54
C THR A 76 8.46 8.45 12.39
N ASP A 77 8.41 9.63 11.76
CA ASP A 77 7.15 10.32 11.43
C ASP A 77 6.51 9.67 10.19
N VAL A 78 5.84 8.53 10.39
CA VAL A 78 5.16 7.79 9.31
C VAL A 78 3.67 8.09 9.31
N ARG A 79 3.16 8.59 8.18
CA ARG A 79 1.73 8.81 7.99
C ARG A 79 1.01 7.53 7.58
N VAL A 80 -0.11 7.23 8.22
CA VAL A 80 -1.01 6.15 7.78
C VAL A 80 -2.20 6.76 7.04
N GLU A 81 -2.45 6.30 5.81
CA GLU A 81 -3.56 6.75 4.96
C GLU A 81 -4.48 5.56 4.63
N ALA A 82 -5.79 5.81 4.58
CA ALA A 82 -6.78 4.79 4.24
C ALA A 82 -7.77 5.33 3.19
N PHE A 83 -8.20 4.47 2.27
CA PHE A 83 -9.24 4.82 1.31
C PHE A 83 -10.63 4.56 1.91
N VAL A 84 -11.47 5.61 1.96
CA VAL A 84 -12.84 5.51 2.49
C VAL A 84 -13.88 5.37 1.37
N HIS A 85 -13.73 6.15 0.29
CA HIS A 85 -14.65 6.13 -0.86
C HIS A 85 -13.88 6.28 -2.18
N GLY A 86 -14.44 5.79 -3.30
CA GLY A 86 -13.94 6.11 -4.64
C GLY A 86 -13.80 4.95 -5.61
N ALA A 87 -13.64 3.71 -5.12
CA ALA A 87 -13.63 2.53 -5.97
C ALA A 87 -14.55 1.45 -5.39
N LEU A 88 -15.58 1.07 -6.15
CA LEU A 88 -16.40 -0.14 -5.93
C LEU A 88 -15.61 -1.43 -6.19
N CYS A 89 -14.29 -1.41 -5.96
CA CYS A 89 -13.43 -2.55 -6.22
C CYS A 89 -13.77 -3.66 -5.24
N VAL A 90 -14.16 -4.81 -5.79
CA VAL A 90 -14.49 -6.04 -5.07
C VAL A 90 -13.26 -6.92 -4.78
N SER A 91 -12.09 -6.54 -5.28
CA SER A 91 -10.83 -7.23 -5.01
C SER A 91 -10.18 -6.75 -3.71
N TYR A 92 -9.33 -7.60 -3.15
CA TYR A 92 -8.43 -7.23 -2.05
C TYR A 92 -7.53 -6.07 -2.47
N SER A 93 -7.22 -5.16 -1.54
CA SER A 93 -6.57 -3.89 -1.90
C SER A 93 -5.19 -4.15 -2.52
N GLY A 94 -4.94 -3.54 -3.69
CA GLY A 94 -3.70 -3.75 -4.44
C GLY A 94 -3.54 -5.10 -5.14
N GLN A 95 -4.55 -5.99 -5.07
CA GLN A 95 -4.50 -7.35 -5.62
C GLN A 95 -5.72 -7.63 -6.52
N CYS A 96 -5.78 -6.96 -7.68
CA CYS A 96 -6.90 -7.13 -8.62
C CYS A 96 -6.44 -7.80 -9.92
N LEU A 97 -6.94 -9.01 -10.18
CA LEU A 97 -6.73 -9.78 -11.41
C LEU A 97 -7.93 -9.72 -12.36
N SER A 98 -9.14 -9.43 -11.87
CA SER A 98 -10.36 -9.45 -12.67
C SER A 98 -10.32 -8.46 -13.85
N SER A 99 -9.74 -7.28 -13.63
CA SER A 99 -9.56 -6.27 -14.68
C SER A 99 -8.65 -6.76 -15.82
N GLU A 100 -7.62 -7.55 -15.50
CA GLU A 100 -6.74 -8.15 -16.50
C GLU A 100 -7.43 -9.30 -17.22
N ALA A 101 -8.10 -10.18 -16.46
CA ALA A 101 -8.78 -11.34 -17.00
C ALA A 101 -9.90 -10.97 -17.99
N TRP A 102 -10.69 -9.92 -17.71
CA TRP A 102 -11.84 -9.57 -18.55
C TRP A 102 -11.53 -8.51 -19.60
N GLY A 103 -10.61 -7.58 -19.30
CA GLY A 103 -10.35 -6.41 -20.14
C GLY A 103 -8.91 -6.31 -20.66
N GLY A 104 -8.04 -7.27 -20.36
CA GLY A 104 -6.62 -7.23 -20.72
C GLY A 104 -5.82 -6.12 -20.01
N ARG A 105 -6.44 -5.45 -19.02
CA ARG A 105 -5.91 -4.24 -18.39
C ARG A 105 -5.62 -4.47 -16.91
N SER A 106 -4.34 -4.60 -16.56
CA SER A 106 -3.96 -4.95 -15.19
C SER A 106 -4.09 -3.78 -14.23
N ALA A 107 -4.96 -3.93 -13.23
CA ALA A 107 -5.09 -2.96 -12.16
C ALA A 107 -3.80 -2.82 -11.33
N ASN A 108 -3.04 -3.91 -11.19
CA ASN A 108 -1.76 -3.93 -10.48
C ASN A 108 -0.64 -3.17 -11.23
N ARG A 109 -0.86 -2.82 -12.50
CA ARG A 109 0.00 -1.95 -13.31
C ARG A 109 -0.60 -0.55 -13.52
N GLY A 110 -1.59 -0.16 -12.71
CA GLY A 110 -2.25 1.15 -12.81
C GLY A 110 -3.20 1.28 -14.01
N GLN A 111 -3.57 0.18 -14.67
CA GLN A 111 -4.37 0.21 -15.90
C GLN A 111 -5.84 -0.16 -15.66
N CYS A 112 -6.29 -0.25 -14.41
CA CYS A 112 -7.62 -0.76 -14.02
C CYS A 112 -8.74 -0.28 -14.95
N ALA A 113 -9.45 -1.23 -15.55
CA ALA A 113 -10.60 -0.99 -16.42
C ALA A 113 -11.91 -0.79 -15.64
N GLN A 114 -11.85 -0.86 -14.31
CA GLN A 114 -13.02 -0.80 -13.42
C GLN A 114 -14.09 -1.85 -13.77
N ALA A 115 -13.65 -3.08 -14.05
CA ALA A 115 -14.51 -4.23 -14.33
C ALA A 115 -15.66 -4.40 -13.32
N CYS A 116 -15.42 -4.06 -12.05
CA CYS A 116 -16.41 -4.08 -10.98
C CYS A 116 -17.59 -3.10 -11.15
N ARG A 117 -17.54 -2.20 -12.13
CA ARG A 117 -18.63 -1.26 -12.46
C ARG A 117 -19.37 -1.62 -13.74
N MET A 118 -18.92 -2.64 -14.47
CA MET A 118 -19.58 -3.06 -15.70
C MET A 118 -20.87 -3.80 -15.37
N PRO A 119 -21.85 -3.85 -16.28
CA PRO A 119 -23.04 -4.67 -16.10
C PRO A 119 -22.65 -6.15 -15.95
N TYR A 120 -23.14 -6.79 -14.88
CA TYR A 120 -23.03 -8.23 -14.67
C TYR A 120 -24.32 -8.87 -15.19
N GLY A 121 -24.21 -9.73 -16.20
CA GLY A 121 -25.35 -10.52 -16.66
C GLY A 121 -25.56 -11.72 -15.74
N PHE A 122 -26.79 -11.90 -15.28
CA PHE A 122 -27.32 -13.21 -14.88
C PHE A 122 -28.17 -13.75 -16.02
#